data_AF-A0A934SZV8-F1
#
_entry.id   AF-A0A934SZV8-F1
#
_cell.length_a   1.000
_cell.length_b   1.000
_cell.length_c   1.000
_cell.angle_alpha   90.00
_cell.angle_beta   90.00
_cell.angle_gamma   90.00
#
_symmetry.space_group_name_H-M   'P 1'
#
loop_
_entity.id
_entity.type
_entity.pdbx_description
1 polymer ?
#
loop_
_entity_poly.entity_id
_entity_poly.type
_entity_poly.pdbx_seq_one_letter_code
_entity_poly.pdbx_strand_id
1 'polypeptide(L)'
;MTKAMLLAILAAAATLVFSAMRLSDAIAEKAFLQERATDAILRWDKSYMALGEFDRKWIDSVPAAADYADLASLIVRTDVAPLTWPQIEKITIEKLDVIEGMYAYKACLSDGGGGVAFHADGAGQAFAAITAMSERKDVLFDGIALAQDKAGATIRFNRFCLLMRG
;
A
#
# COMPACT_ATOMS: atom_id res chain seq x y z
N MET A 1 -34.32 -34.57 -64.95
CA MET A 1 -34.29 -34.53 -63.47
C MET A 1 -35.67 -34.18 -62.97
N THR A 2 -36.29 -35.06 -62.18
CA THR A 2 -37.62 -34.83 -61.63
C THR A 2 -37.58 -33.75 -60.55
N LYS A 3 -38.63 -32.93 -60.44
CA LYS A 3 -38.74 -31.84 -59.44
C LYS A 3 -38.42 -32.31 -58.01
N ALA A 4 -38.73 -33.57 -57.69
CA ALA A 4 -38.41 -34.21 -56.41
C ALA A 4 -36.91 -34.29 -56.12
N MET A 5 -36.07 -34.52 -57.14
CA MET A 5 -34.62 -34.63 -56.99
C MET A 5 -33.96 -33.25 -56.76
N LEU A 6 -34.49 -32.20 -57.39
CA LEU A 6 -34.07 -30.81 -57.15
C LEU A 6 -34.44 -30.33 -55.74
N LEU A 7 -35.63 -30.68 -55.26
CA LEU A 7 -36.08 -30.39 -53.88
C LEU A 7 -35.22 -31.10 -52.82
N ALA A 8 -34.84 -32.35 -53.06
CA ALA A 8 -33.98 -33.10 -52.15
C ALA A 8 -32.56 -32.49 -52.04
N ILE A 9 -31.99 -32.03 -53.16
CA ILE A 9 -30.67 -31.38 -53.18
C ILE A 9 -30.72 -30.01 -52.48
N LEU A 10 -31.78 -29.22 -52.71
CA LEU A 10 -31.99 -27.94 -52.02
C LEU A 10 -32.17 -28.13 -50.50
N ALA A 11 -32.91 -29.16 -50.08
CA ALA A 11 -33.07 -29.48 -48.66
C ALA A 11 -31.75 -29.92 -48.01
N ALA A 12 -30.94 -30.73 -48.68
CA ALA A 12 -29.63 -31.15 -48.19
C ALA A 12 -28.59 -30.00 -48.14
N ALA A 13 -28.63 -29.09 -49.11
CA ALA A 13 -27.80 -27.88 -49.09
C ALA A 13 -28.21 -26.94 -47.95
N ALA A 14 -29.52 -26.78 -47.71
CA ALA A 14 -30.03 -25.96 -46.61
C ALA A 14 -29.64 -26.50 -45.23
N THR A 15 -29.67 -27.81 -45.01
CA THR A 15 -29.24 -28.41 -43.74
C THR A 15 -27.74 -28.27 -43.50
N LEU A 16 -26.92 -28.42 -44.54
CA LEU A 16 -25.47 -28.20 -44.45
C LEU A 16 -25.13 -26.75 -44.11
N VAL A 17 -25.75 -25.77 -44.77
CA VAL A 17 -25.55 -24.34 -44.46
C VAL A 17 -26.00 -23.99 -43.04
N PHE A 18 -27.14 -24.54 -42.59
CA PHE A 18 -27.64 -24.29 -41.24
C PHE A 18 -26.74 -24.90 -40.16
N SER A 19 -26.18 -26.09 -40.42
CA SER A 19 -25.21 -26.72 -39.53
C SER A 19 -23.87 -25.98 -39.49
N ALA A 20 -23.41 -25.42 -40.62
CA ALA A 20 -22.21 -24.60 -40.70
C ALA A 20 -22.36 -23.26 -39.96
N MET A 21 -23.53 -22.61 -40.05
CA MET A 21 -23.84 -21.40 -39.28
C MET A 21 -23.85 -21.65 -37.77
N ARG A 22 -24.46 -22.77 -37.32
CA ARG A 22 -24.42 -23.12 -35.89
C ARG A 22 -23.02 -23.43 -35.39
N LEU A 23 -22.17 -24.04 -36.23
CA LEU A 23 -20.77 -24.27 -35.89
C LEU A 23 -19.98 -22.96 -35.82
N SER A 24 -20.22 -22.00 -36.72
CA SER A 24 -19.55 -20.70 -36.67
C SER A 24 -19.95 -19.90 -35.43
N ASP A 25 -21.23 -19.93 -35.05
CA ASP A 25 -21.72 -19.24 -33.86
C ASP A 25 -21.11 -19.84 -32.59
N ALA A 26 -21.05 -21.18 -32.50
CA ALA A 26 -20.41 -21.87 -31.37
C ALA A 26 -18.89 -21.63 -31.29
N ILE A 27 -18.21 -21.51 -32.43
CA ILE A 27 -16.78 -21.17 -32.48
C ILE A 27 -16.56 -19.71 -32.07
N ALA A 28 -17.41 -18.78 -32.53
CA ALA A 28 -17.34 -17.37 -32.16
C ALA A 28 -17.62 -17.16 -30.67
N GLU A 29 -18.63 -17.85 -30.12
CA GLU A 29 -18.94 -17.83 -28.69
C GLU A 29 -17.78 -18.39 -27.86
N LYS A 30 -17.17 -19.50 -28.29
CA LYS A 30 -16.00 -20.07 -27.61
C LYS A 30 -14.79 -19.14 -27.68
N ALA A 31 -14.53 -18.52 -28.83
CA ALA A 31 -13.44 -17.55 -28.98
C ALA A 31 -13.64 -16.33 -28.09
N PHE A 32 -14.87 -15.81 -28.01
CA PHE A 32 -15.23 -14.70 -27.12
C PHE A 32 -15.07 -15.06 -25.64
N LEU A 33 -15.46 -16.28 -25.24
CA LEU A 33 -15.25 -16.77 -23.87
C LEU A 33 -13.76 -16.93 -23.54
N GLN A 34 -12.95 -17.40 -24.50
CA GLN A 34 -11.49 -17.51 -24.35
C GLN A 34 -10.82 -16.15 -24.24
N GLU A 35 -11.25 -15.16 -25.02
CA GLU A 35 -10.77 -13.78 -24.95
C GLU A 35 -11.06 -13.17 -23.57
N ARG A 36 -12.30 -13.31 -23.07
CA ARG A 36 -12.67 -12.86 -21.72
C ARG A 36 -11.88 -13.55 -20.60
N ALA A 37 -11.64 -14.85 -20.73
CA ALA A 37 -10.84 -15.60 -19.76
C ALA A 37 -9.38 -15.11 -19.76
N THR A 38 -8.83 -14.85 -20.96
CA THR A 38 -7.46 -14.34 -21.13
C THR A 38 -7.34 -12.92 -20.55
N ASP A 39 -8.31 -12.04 -20.80
CA ASP A 39 -8.36 -10.70 -20.23
C ASP A 39 -8.51 -10.69 -18.69
N ALA A 40 -9.25 -11.66 -18.14
CA ALA A 40 -9.34 -11.83 -16.69
C ALA A 40 -7.98 -12.25 -16.11
N ILE A 41 -7.31 -13.21 -16.74
CA ILE A 41 -5.97 -13.69 -16.32
C ILE A 41 -4.93 -12.57 -16.43
N LEU A 42 -4.92 -11.81 -17.54
CA LEU A 42 -3.97 -10.69 -17.72
C LEU A 42 -4.20 -9.55 -16.71
N ARG A 43 -5.46 -9.28 -16.34
CA ARG A 43 -5.77 -8.31 -15.27
C ARG A 43 -5.35 -8.82 -13.90
N TRP A 44 -5.53 -10.11 -13.65
CA TRP A 44 -5.06 -10.76 -12.43
C TRP A 44 -3.54 -10.74 -12.33
N ASP A 45 -2.84 -11.08 -13.40
CA ASP A 45 -1.37 -11.05 -13.48
C ASP A 45 -0.83 -9.64 -13.22
N LYS A 46 -1.38 -8.62 -13.88
CA LYS A 46 -1.03 -7.21 -13.61
C LYS A 46 -1.30 -6.79 -12.17
N SER A 47 -2.42 -7.23 -11.59
CA SER A 47 -2.75 -6.95 -10.18
C SER A 47 -1.77 -7.64 -9.24
N TYR A 48 -1.34 -8.86 -9.57
CA TYR A 48 -0.38 -9.63 -8.78
C TYR A 48 1.03 -9.05 -8.86
N MET A 49 1.46 -8.60 -10.04
CA MET A 49 2.71 -7.85 -10.20
C MET A 49 2.69 -6.54 -9.42
N ALA A 50 1.57 -5.79 -9.45
CA ALA A 50 1.41 -4.58 -8.66
C ALA A 50 1.47 -4.85 -7.14
N LEU A 51 0.90 -5.97 -6.68
CA LEU A 51 1.03 -6.41 -5.29
C LEU A 51 2.46 -6.81 -4.93
N GLY A 52 3.19 -7.49 -5.82
CA GLY A 52 4.60 -7.84 -5.59
C GLY A 52 5.55 -6.64 -5.59
N GLU A 53 5.24 -5.58 -6.35
CA GLU A 53 5.94 -4.30 -6.24
C GLU A 53 5.57 -3.53 -4.97
N PHE A 54 4.31 -3.60 -4.55
CA PHE A 54 3.86 -3.03 -3.29
C PHE A 54 4.53 -3.72 -2.09
N ASP A 55 4.59 -5.04 -2.07
CA ASP A 55 5.22 -5.81 -0.99
C ASP A 55 6.72 -5.51 -0.87
N ARG A 56 7.45 -5.45 -2.00
CA ARG A 56 8.86 -5.02 -1.98
C ARG A 56 9.03 -3.60 -1.47
N LYS A 57 8.25 -2.64 -1.98
CA LYS A 57 8.29 -1.26 -1.50
C LYS A 57 7.93 -1.15 -0.02
N TRP A 58 6.99 -1.97 0.45
CA TRP A 58 6.57 -2.03 1.85
C TRP A 58 7.69 -2.57 2.74
N ILE A 59 8.35 -3.66 2.35
CA ILE A 59 9.51 -4.23 3.05
C ILE A 59 10.68 -3.24 3.10
N ASP A 60 10.95 -2.53 1.99
CA ASP A 60 12.07 -1.60 1.90
C ASP A 60 11.83 -0.28 2.66
N SER A 61 10.56 0.10 2.87
CA SER A 61 10.20 1.40 3.45
C SER A 61 9.81 1.37 4.92
N VAL A 62 9.34 0.23 5.43
CA VAL A 62 8.89 0.09 6.82
C VAL A 62 9.67 -1.03 7.51
N PRO A 63 10.42 -0.71 8.59
CA PRO A 63 11.23 -1.69 9.28
C PRO A 63 10.36 -2.74 9.99
N ALA A 64 10.86 -3.97 10.15
CA ALA A 64 10.10 -5.02 10.82
C ALA A 64 10.08 -4.81 12.33
N ALA A 65 8.96 -5.07 12.99
CA ALA A 65 8.86 -5.02 14.45
C ALA A 65 9.88 -5.96 15.12
N ALA A 66 10.18 -7.09 14.48
CA ALA A 66 11.19 -8.05 14.93
C ALA A 66 12.62 -7.51 14.91
N ASP A 67 12.90 -6.43 14.15
CA ASP A 67 14.23 -5.80 14.11
C ASP A 67 14.53 -4.97 15.37
N TYR A 68 13.52 -4.75 16.21
CA TYR A 68 13.63 -3.96 17.43
C TYR A 68 13.57 -4.86 18.65
N ALA A 69 14.65 -4.87 19.43
CA ALA A 69 14.71 -5.60 20.70
C ALA A 69 13.72 -5.03 21.73
N ASP A 70 13.51 -3.71 21.68
CA ASP A 70 12.57 -2.97 22.52
C ASP A 70 12.16 -1.62 21.89
N LEU A 71 11.19 -0.94 22.51
CA LEU A 71 10.76 0.40 22.08
C LEU A 71 11.85 1.47 22.19
N ALA A 72 12.85 1.30 23.06
CA ALA A 72 13.96 2.24 23.16
C ALA A 72 14.88 2.15 21.93
N SER A 73 15.08 0.94 21.40
CA SER A 73 15.84 0.71 20.18
C SER A 73 15.16 1.31 18.95
N LEU A 74 13.83 1.39 18.95
CA LEU A 74 13.04 2.10 17.94
C LEU A 74 13.33 3.61 17.97
N ILE A 75 13.31 4.21 19.16
CA ILE A 75 13.55 5.63 19.41
C ILE A 75 14.98 6.03 19.02
N VAL A 76 15.98 5.25 19.46
CA VAL A 76 17.41 5.51 19.17
C VAL A 76 17.70 5.47 17.66
N ARG A 77 16.99 4.63 16.89
CA ARG A 77 17.14 4.56 15.42
C ARG A 77 16.45 5.68 14.67
N THR A 78 15.63 6.50 15.34
CA THR A 78 14.97 7.61 14.65
C THR A 78 15.97 8.71 14.23
N ASP A 79 17.21 8.65 14.73
CA ASP A 79 18.36 9.51 14.38
C ASP A 79 17.96 10.95 14.05
N VAL A 80 17.19 11.54 14.95
CA VAL A 80 16.66 12.90 14.79
C VAL A 80 17.71 13.95 15.19
N ALA A 81 18.99 13.57 15.19
CA ALA A 81 20.08 14.45 15.54
C ALA A 81 20.03 15.72 14.66
N PRO A 82 20.20 16.92 15.25
CA PRO A 82 20.69 17.21 16.60
C PRO A 82 19.58 17.43 17.67
N LEU A 83 18.38 16.87 17.50
CA LEU A 83 17.32 17.03 18.50
C LEU A 83 17.61 16.29 19.80
N THR A 84 17.24 16.92 20.92
CA THR A 84 17.17 16.25 22.23
C THR A 84 15.84 15.52 22.35
N TRP A 85 15.90 14.22 22.69
CA TRP A 85 14.71 13.41 22.92
C TRP A 85 14.00 13.83 24.21
N PRO A 86 12.66 13.98 24.18
CA PRO A 86 11.88 14.14 25.39
C PRO A 86 11.83 12.86 26.22
N GLN A 87 11.47 13.03 27.48
CA GLN A 87 11.09 11.93 28.33
C GLN A 87 9.71 11.41 27.88
N ILE A 88 9.69 10.20 27.32
CA ILE A 88 8.45 9.55 26.92
C ILE A 88 7.78 8.95 28.16
N GLU A 89 6.54 9.37 28.44
CA GLU A 89 5.76 8.87 29.57
C GLU A 89 4.81 7.75 29.17
N LYS A 90 4.29 7.80 27.94
CA LYS A 90 3.30 6.83 27.46
C LYS A 90 3.56 6.46 26.00
N ILE A 91 3.37 5.18 25.72
CA ILE A 91 3.37 4.61 24.38
C ILE A 91 2.06 3.87 24.17
N THR A 92 1.38 4.17 23.06
CA THR A 92 0.17 3.46 22.64
C THR A 92 0.46 2.70 21.36
N ILE A 93 0.25 1.40 21.36
CA ILE A 93 0.49 0.53 20.20
C ILE A 93 -0.86 0.09 19.64
N GLU A 94 -1.03 0.30 18.33
CA GLU A 94 -2.21 -0.11 17.58
C GLU A 94 -1.78 -1.01 16.42
N LYS A 95 -2.50 -2.12 16.20
CA LYS A 95 -2.34 -2.95 15.00
C LYS A 95 -3.18 -2.35 13.88
N LEU A 96 -2.55 -2.11 12.73
CA LEU A 96 -3.17 -1.66 11.50
C LEU A 96 -3.19 -2.82 10.50
N ASP A 97 -4.37 -3.29 10.14
CA ASP A 97 -4.52 -4.23 9.04
C ASP A 97 -4.37 -3.45 7.72
N VAL A 98 -3.35 -3.78 6.94
CA VAL A 98 -3.05 -3.09 5.66
C VAL A 98 -3.77 -3.81 4.53
N ILE A 99 -3.53 -5.12 4.40
CA ILE A 99 -4.26 -6.06 3.56
C ILE A 99 -4.26 -7.45 4.23
N GLU A 100 -5.01 -8.41 3.69
CA GLU A 100 -5.03 -9.78 4.22
C GLU A 100 -3.61 -10.38 4.25
N GLY A 101 -3.13 -10.77 5.44
CA GLY A 101 -1.78 -11.30 5.64
C GLY A 101 -0.67 -10.26 5.86
N MET A 102 -0.94 -8.97 5.68
CA MET A 102 0.01 -7.87 5.95
C MET A 102 -0.55 -6.89 6.97
N TYR A 103 0.15 -6.71 8.08
CA TYR A 103 -0.21 -5.74 9.10
C TYR A 103 0.98 -4.87 9.50
N ALA A 104 0.68 -3.73 10.09
CA ALA A 104 1.66 -2.83 10.69
C ALA A 104 1.30 -2.59 12.16
N TYR A 105 2.30 -2.27 12.96
CA TYR A 105 2.13 -1.70 14.28
C TYR A 105 2.41 -0.20 14.21
N LYS A 106 1.48 0.59 14.75
CA LYS A 106 1.64 2.04 14.93
C LYS A 106 1.87 2.29 16.41
N ALA A 107 3.09 2.69 16.77
CA ALA A 107 3.46 3.05 18.12
C ALA A 107 3.48 4.58 18.26
N CYS A 108 2.47 5.15 18.93
CA CYS A 108 2.36 6.58 19.19
C CYS A 108 2.96 6.93 20.55
N LEU A 109 3.85 7.92 20.54
CA LEU A 109 4.57 8.40 21.71
C LEU A 109 3.86 9.61 22.32
N SER A 110 3.94 9.75 23.64
CA SER A 110 3.44 10.91 24.38
C SER A 110 4.34 11.21 25.59
N ASP A 111 4.62 12.49 25.82
CA ASP A 111 5.36 13.03 26.97
C ASP A 111 4.44 13.45 28.14
N GLY A 112 3.19 12.99 28.14
CA GLY A 112 2.17 13.36 29.13
C GLY A 112 1.28 14.52 28.69
N GLY A 113 1.73 15.36 27.76
CA GLY A 113 0.96 16.49 27.19
C GLY A 113 -0.01 16.11 26.06
N GLY A 114 -0.17 14.82 25.78
CA GLY A 114 -0.98 14.31 24.67
C GLY A 114 -0.26 14.29 23.31
N GLY A 115 1.04 14.59 23.28
CA GLY A 115 1.91 14.62 22.11
C GLY A 115 3.38 14.53 22.54
N VAL A 116 4.30 14.98 21.70
CA VAL A 116 5.75 14.92 21.98
C VAL A 116 6.42 16.25 21.65
N ALA A 117 7.21 16.78 22.59
CA ALA A 117 8.01 18.00 22.39
C ALA A 117 9.52 17.72 22.31
N PHE A 118 10.13 18.04 21.18
CA PHE A 118 11.58 17.94 20.97
C PHE A 118 12.26 19.30 21.14
N HIS A 119 13.50 19.31 21.62
CA HIS A 119 14.31 20.54 21.73
C HIS A 119 15.46 20.54 20.73
N ALA A 120 15.74 21.70 20.15
CA ALA A 120 16.84 21.97 19.24
C ALA A 120 17.60 23.23 19.67
N ASP A 121 18.89 23.34 19.35
CA ASP A 121 19.69 24.53 19.71
C ASP A 121 19.25 25.80 18.95
N GLY A 122 18.49 25.64 17.86
CA GLY A 122 17.94 26.76 17.12
C GLY A 122 16.91 26.35 16.07
N ALA A 123 16.18 27.35 15.55
CA ALA A 123 15.09 27.13 14.60
C ALA A 123 15.56 26.43 13.31
N GLY A 124 16.78 26.70 12.83
CA GLY A 124 17.32 26.03 11.63
C GLY A 124 17.46 24.52 11.81
N GLN A 125 17.97 24.08 12.96
CA GLN A 125 18.05 22.65 13.29
C GLN A 125 16.66 22.04 13.45
N ALA A 126 15.73 22.78 14.06
CA ALA A 126 14.37 22.31 14.23
C ALA A 126 13.66 22.07 12.88
N PHE A 127 13.80 23.00 11.93
CA PHE A 127 13.26 22.81 10.58
C PHE A 127 13.94 21.65 9.84
N ALA A 128 15.27 21.54 9.92
CA ALA A 128 16.00 20.43 9.30
C ALA A 128 15.51 19.06 9.83
N ALA A 129 15.26 18.97 11.14
CA ALA A 129 14.73 17.75 11.74
C ALA A 129 13.29 17.45 11.31
N ILE A 130 12.41 18.45 11.22
CA ILE A 130 11.05 18.27 10.67
C ILE A 130 11.12 17.76 9.23
N THR A 131 11.99 18.34 8.39
CA THR A 131 12.19 17.90 7.01
C THR A 131 12.69 16.46 6.96
N ALA A 132 13.74 16.13 7.70
CA ALA A 132 14.28 14.77 7.74
C ALA A 132 13.22 13.75 8.20
N MET A 133 12.43 14.07 9.23
CA MET A 133 11.33 13.21 9.68
C MET A 133 10.21 13.09 8.65
N SER A 134 9.92 14.15 7.88
CA SER A 134 8.86 14.12 6.84
C SER A 134 9.21 13.23 5.64
N GLU A 135 10.50 13.04 5.38
CA GLU A 135 10.99 12.20 4.29
C GLU A 135 10.95 10.70 4.65
N ARG A 136 10.98 10.41 5.95
CA ARG A 136 10.88 9.05 6.49
C ARG A 136 9.49 8.46 6.28
N LYS A 137 9.45 7.20 5.87
CA LYS A 137 8.20 6.46 5.61
C LYS A 137 7.67 5.74 6.84
N ASP A 138 8.52 5.55 7.84
CA ASP A 138 8.22 4.90 9.11
C ASP A 138 7.83 5.90 10.22
N VAL A 139 7.81 7.21 9.95
CA VAL A 139 7.43 8.25 10.90
C VAL A 139 6.12 8.90 10.46
N LEU A 140 5.18 9.01 11.39
CA LEU A 140 3.93 9.74 11.22
C LEU A 140 3.83 10.82 12.29
N PHE A 141 3.58 12.06 11.88
CA PHE A 141 3.30 13.12 12.84
C PHE A 141 2.18 14.06 12.36
N ASP A 142 1.50 14.69 13.31
CA ASP A 142 0.50 15.72 13.05
C ASP A 142 0.61 16.88 14.04
N GLY A 143 -0.04 18.00 13.69
CA GLY A 143 -0.16 19.17 14.56
C GLY A 143 1.18 19.71 15.04
N ILE A 144 1.98 20.23 14.12
CA ILE A 144 3.29 20.81 14.42
C ILE A 144 3.11 22.22 14.99
N ALA A 145 3.66 22.46 16.18
CA ALA A 145 3.84 23.79 16.73
C ALA A 145 5.34 24.03 16.98
N LEU A 146 5.84 25.17 16.51
CA LEU A 146 7.23 25.59 16.74
C LEU A 146 7.22 26.79 17.66
N ALA A 147 7.95 26.69 18.77
CA ALA A 147 8.23 27.81 19.67
C ALA A 147 9.74 28.06 19.65
N GLN A 148 10.14 29.33 19.74
CA GLN A 148 11.54 29.71 19.82
C GLN A 148 11.73 30.70 20.97
N ASP A 149 12.82 30.51 21.73
CA ASP A 149 13.25 31.41 22.78
C ASP A 149 14.77 31.61 22.74
N LYS A 150 15.35 32.17 23.81
CA LYS A 150 16.79 32.39 23.93
C LYS A 150 17.60 31.10 24.17
N ALA A 151 16.94 30.03 24.60
CA ALA A 151 17.54 28.74 24.90
C ALA A 151 17.48 27.75 23.72
N GLY A 152 16.71 28.06 22.67
CA GLY A 152 16.68 27.29 21.44
C GLY A 152 15.31 27.30 20.78
N ALA A 153 14.98 26.20 20.11
CA ALA A 153 13.67 25.97 19.50
C ALA A 153 13.05 24.67 20.01
N THR A 154 11.76 24.72 20.33
CA THR A 154 10.97 23.56 20.74
C THR A 154 9.96 23.22 19.65
N ILE A 155 9.98 21.97 19.21
CA ILE A 155 9.05 21.42 18.22
C ILE A 155 8.07 20.53 18.95
N ARG A 156 6.79 20.89 18.95
CA ARG A 156 5.74 20.06 19.51
C ARG A 156 4.92 19.42 18.40
N PHE A 157 4.78 18.11 18.48
CA PHE A 157 3.87 17.34 17.66
C PHE A 157 2.68 16.93 18.52
N ASN A 158 1.46 17.24 18.07
CA ASN A 158 0.25 16.76 18.74
C ASN A 158 0.18 15.23 18.69
N ARG A 159 0.70 14.63 17.63
CA ARG A 159 0.88 13.20 17.52
C ARG A 159 2.22 12.92 16.88
N PHE A 160 2.96 11.97 17.46
CA PHE A 160 4.18 11.44 16.89
C PHE A 160 4.14 9.92 17.02
N CYS A 161 4.14 9.21 15.90
CA CYS A 161 4.06 7.76 15.86
C CYS A 161 5.11 7.17 14.93
N LEU A 162 5.50 5.94 15.25
CA LEU A 162 6.42 5.14 14.47
C LEU A 162 5.67 3.93 13.93
N LEU A 163 5.87 3.64 12.65
CA LEU A 163 5.30 2.51 11.95
C LEU A 163 6.32 1.37 11.86
N MET A 164 5.88 0.18 12.18
CA MET A 164 6.66 -1.05 12.05
C MET A 164 5.83 -2.08 11.32
N ARG A 165 6.46 -2.86 10.45
CA ARG A 165 5.81 -4.00 9.81
C ARG A 165 5.65 -5.14 10.81
N GLY A 166 4.49 -5.77 10.75
CA GLY A 166 4.11 -6.93 11.53
C GLY A 166 4.76 -8.23 11.12
#